data_AF-A0A9W6UP36-F1
#
_entry.id   AF-A0A9W6UP36-F1
#
_cell.length_a   1.000
_cell.length_b   1.000
_cell.length_c   1.000
_cell.angle_alpha   90.00
_cell.angle_beta   90.00
_cell.angle_gamma   90.00
#
_symmetry.space_group_name_H-M   'P 1'
#
loop_
_entity.id
_entity.type
_entity.pdbx_description
1 polymer ?
#
loop_
_entity_poly.entity_id
_entity_poly.type
_entity_poly.pdbx_seq_one_letter_code
_entity_poly.pdbx_strand_id
1 'polypeptide(L)'
;MHLGVERWLLDGASWGSTLIPAYAQQPPERVGEIVLQTVTTTRRAETDWLHHRVSAFRPEAWDRFRAAVPEHVRDGDVYALPAAYARRTVLEALEEFKHR
;
A
#
# COMPACT_ATOMS: atom_id res chain seq x y z
N MET A 1 -1.13 26.64 5.37
CA MET A 1 -2.04 25.93 4.44
C MET A 1 -2.05 26.67 3.12
N HIS A 2 -2.03 25.96 1.99
CA HIS A 2 -1.94 26.58 0.67
C HIS A 2 -3.31 27.00 0.10
N LEU A 3 -4.35 26.18 0.32
CA LEU A 3 -5.68 26.35 -0.30
C LEU A 3 -6.69 27.13 0.55
N GLY A 4 -6.33 27.56 1.76
CA GLY A 4 -7.24 28.30 2.65
C GLY A 4 -8.44 27.50 3.21
N VAL A 5 -8.47 26.17 3.05
CA VAL A 5 -9.55 25.31 3.56
C VAL A 5 -9.37 25.07 5.06
N GLU A 6 -10.37 25.43 5.87
CA GLU A 6 -10.26 25.33 7.33
C GLU A 6 -10.44 23.92 7.87
N ARG A 7 -11.46 23.20 7.38
CA ARG A 7 -11.76 21.78 7.67
C ARG A 7 -12.15 21.07 6.38
N TRP A 8 -11.85 19.77 6.29
CA TRP A 8 -12.20 18.98 5.11
C TRP A 8 -12.71 17.57 5.45
N LEU A 9 -13.59 17.07 4.58
CA LEU A 9 -13.96 15.66 4.51
C LEU A 9 -12.74 14.85 4.04
N LEU A 10 -12.44 13.76 4.74
CA LEU A 10 -11.44 12.79 4.33
C LEU A 10 -12.15 11.54 3.79
N ASP A 11 -12.06 11.32 2.48
CA ASP A 11 -12.57 10.12 1.81
C ASP A 11 -11.39 9.29 1.29
N GLY A 12 -11.37 8.00 1.62
CA GLY A 12 -10.27 7.14 1.21
C GLY A 12 -10.56 5.65 1.30
N ALA A 13 -9.88 4.92 0.40
CA ALA A 13 -9.97 3.49 0.29
C ALA A 13 -8.58 2.86 0.20
N SER A 14 -8.46 1.55 0.41
CA SER A 14 -7.19 0.82 0.34
C SER A 14 -6.11 1.53 1.18
N TRP A 15 -4.95 1.85 0.62
CA TRP A 15 -3.90 2.57 1.35
C TRP A 15 -4.32 3.95 1.88
N GLY A 16 -5.26 4.64 1.22
CA GLY A 16 -5.85 5.88 1.72
C GLY A 16 -6.55 5.70 3.07
N SER A 17 -7.13 4.52 3.33
CA SER A 17 -7.74 4.19 4.62
C SER A 17 -6.73 3.96 5.76
N THR A 18 -5.45 3.76 5.44
CA THR A 18 -4.34 3.81 6.40
C THR A 18 -3.89 5.25 6.63
N LEU A 19 -3.78 6.03 5.55
CA LEU A 19 -3.26 7.39 5.62
C LEU A 19 -4.19 8.34 6.37
N ILE A 20 -5.50 8.21 6.17
CA ILE A 20 -6.50 9.11 6.77
C ILE A 20 -6.45 9.08 8.30
N PRO A 21 -6.49 7.93 8.99
CA PRO A 21 -6.33 7.89 10.44
C PRO A 21 -4.97 8.41 10.94
N ALA A 22 -3.89 8.24 10.16
CA ALA A 22 -2.58 8.78 10.51
C ALA A 22 -2.57 10.33 10.41
N TYR A 23 -3.15 10.88 9.34
CA TYR A 23 -3.33 12.32 9.17
C TYR A 23 -4.26 12.91 10.25
N ALA A 24 -5.37 12.24 10.55
CA ALA A 24 -6.38 12.71 11.50
C ALA A 24 -5.89 12.78 12.94
N GLN A 25 -4.78 12.10 13.28
CA GLN A 25 -4.17 12.19 14.61
C GLN A 25 -3.56 13.58 14.85
N GLN A 26 -3.03 14.24 13.82
CA GLN A 26 -2.35 15.54 13.92
C GLN A 26 -2.35 16.25 12.55
N PRO A 27 -3.18 17.31 12.31
CA PRO A 27 -4.07 18.05 13.22
C PRO A 27 -5.57 17.63 13.19
N PRO A 28 -6.16 17.13 14.30
CA PRO A 28 -7.56 16.68 14.32
C PRO A 28 -8.59 17.79 14.07
N GLU A 29 -8.28 19.04 14.43
CA GLU A 29 -9.15 20.19 14.24
C GLU A 29 -9.41 20.53 12.77
N ARG A 30 -8.61 19.99 11.85
CA ARG A 30 -8.76 20.16 10.40
C ARG A 30 -9.67 19.10 9.77
N VAL A 31 -10.08 18.08 10.53
CA VAL A 31 -10.90 16.99 10.02
C VAL A 31 -12.37 17.31 10.21
N GLY A 32 -13.09 17.38 9.09
CA GLY A 32 -14.55 17.47 8.97
C GLY A 32 -15.21 16.19 9.45
N GLU A 33 -15.19 15.23 8.54
CA GLU A 33 -15.76 13.90 8.63
C GLU A 33 -14.80 12.91 7.95
N ILE A 34 -14.98 11.62 8.19
CA ILE A 34 -14.17 10.55 7.61
C ILE A 34 -15.07 9.52 6.97
N VAL A 35 -14.82 9.19 5.70
CA VAL A 35 -15.46 8.09 4.96
C VAL A 35 -14.37 7.12 4.52
N LEU A 36 -14.45 5.87 4.99
CA LEU A 36 -13.48 4.83 4.64
C LEU A 36 -14.14 3.65 3.94
N GLN A 37 -13.49 3.12 2.91
CA GLN A 37 -13.89 1.88 2.23
C GLN A 37 -12.70 0.94 2.08
N THR A 38 -12.92 -0.38 1.93
CA THR A 38 -11.84 -1.38 1.74
C THR A 38 -10.68 -1.21 2.75
N VAL A 39 -11.05 -1.14 4.03
CA VAL A 39 -10.15 -0.66 5.09
C VAL A 39 -8.94 -1.58 5.25
N THR A 40 -7.75 -0.97 5.29
CA THR A 40 -6.52 -1.57 5.78
C THR A 40 -5.79 -0.59 6.70
N THR A 41 -5.12 -1.14 7.70
CA THR A 41 -4.35 -0.44 8.72
C THR A 41 -2.87 -0.80 8.66
N THR A 42 -2.43 -1.50 7.60
CA THR A 42 -1.06 -2.02 7.45
C THR A 42 -0.58 -2.95 8.56
N ARG A 43 -1.52 -3.52 9.34
CA ARG A 43 -1.15 -4.51 10.37
C ARG A 43 -0.44 -5.69 9.73
N ARG A 44 0.48 -6.32 10.49
CA ARG A 44 1.24 -7.49 10.04
C ARG A 44 0.33 -8.59 9.47
N ALA A 45 -0.78 -8.89 10.14
CA ALA A 45 -1.73 -9.92 9.71
C ALA A 45 -2.48 -9.55 8.42
N GLU A 46 -2.79 -8.27 8.20
CA GLU A 46 -3.41 -7.80 6.95
C GLU A 46 -2.41 -7.86 5.80
N THR A 47 -1.16 -7.48 6.06
CA THR A 47 -0.08 -7.57 5.08
C THR A 47 0.19 -9.02 4.71
N ASP A 48 0.22 -9.92 5.69
CA ASP A 48 0.33 -11.37 5.48
C ASP A 48 -0.82 -11.90 4.64
N TRP A 49 -2.05 -11.50 4.97
CA TRP A 49 -3.23 -11.92 4.22
C TRP A 49 -3.16 -11.48 2.76
N LEU A 50 -2.90 -10.18 2.53
CA LEU A 50 -2.94 -9.55 1.20
C LEU A 50 -1.86 -10.05 0.28
N HIS A 51 -0.69 -10.39 0.81
CA HIS A 51 0.46 -10.72 -0.02
C HIS A 51 0.76 -12.21 -0.02
N HIS A 52 0.53 -12.94 1.08
CA HIS A 52 0.91 -14.35 1.17
C HIS A 52 -0.30 -15.26 1.17
N ARG A 53 -1.30 -15.02 2.02
CA ARG A 53 -2.44 -15.96 2.16
C ARG A 53 -3.41 -15.92 0.99
N VAL A 54 -3.49 -14.80 0.28
CA VAL A 54 -4.28 -14.69 -0.96
C VAL A 54 -3.83 -15.70 -2.02
N SER A 55 -2.59 -16.20 -1.93
CA SER A 55 -2.05 -17.23 -2.82
C SER A 55 -2.89 -18.49 -2.88
N ALA A 56 -3.55 -18.87 -1.78
CA ALA A 56 -4.46 -20.01 -1.74
C ALA A 56 -5.65 -19.86 -2.71
N PHE A 57 -6.05 -18.63 -3.02
CA PHE A 57 -7.11 -18.33 -3.97
C PHE A 57 -6.59 -18.03 -5.38
N ARG A 58 -5.31 -17.68 -5.54
CA ARG A 58 -4.69 -17.22 -6.79
C ARG A 58 -3.26 -17.77 -6.96
N PRO A 59 -3.08 -19.10 -7.07
CA PRO A 59 -1.76 -19.73 -7.08
C PRO A 59 -0.89 -19.30 -8.26
N GLU A 60 -1.46 -19.22 -9.47
CA GLU A 60 -0.70 -18.81 -10.67
C GLU A 60 -0.24 -17.34 -10.63
N ALA A 61 -1.04 -16.47 -10.02
CA ALA A 61 -0.64 -15.07 -9.83
C ALA A 61 0.46 -14.96 -8.76
N TRP A 62 0.37 -15.79 -7.72
CA TRP A 62 1.38 -15.88 -6.67
C TRP A 62 2.72 -16.36 -7.20
N ASP A 63 2.76 -17.39 -8.04
CA ASP A 63 4.01 -17.88 -8.63
C ASP A 63 4.68 -16.81 -9.49
N ARG A 64 3.91 -16.07 -10.30
CA ARG A 64 4.42 -14.92 -11.06
C ARG A 64 4.94 -13.81 -10.15
N PHE A 65 4.23 -13.50 -9.06
CA PHE A 65 4.64 -12.49 -8.10
C PHE A 65 5.93 -12.85 -7.35
N ARG A 66 6.12 -14.13 -6.97
CA ARG A 66 7.37 -14.62 -6.37
C ARG A 66 8.52 -14.66 -7.36
N ALA A 67 8.27 -15.17 -8.57
CA ALA A 67 9.29 -15.27 -9.61
C ALA A 67 9.85 -13.90 -10.03
N ALA A 68 9.04 -12.85 -9.87
CA ALA A 68 9.32 -11.47 -10.20
C ALA A 68 10.44 -10.82 -9.34
N VAL A 69 10.81 -11.40 -8.20
CA VAL A 69 11.87 -10.86 -7.31
C VAL A 69 13.04 -11.84 -7.16
N PRO A 70 14.24 -11.35 -6.74
CA PRO A 70 15.39 -12.22 -6.46
C PRO A 70 15.08 -13.32 -5.44
N GLU A 71 15.69 -14.49 -5.60
CA GLU A 71 15.39 -15.66 -4.77
C GLU A 71 15.65 -15.42 -3.27
N HIS A 72 16.72 -14.71 -2.93
CA HIS A 72 17.13 -14.44 -1.54
C HIS A 72 16.13 -13.58 -0.74
N VAL A 73 15.16 -12.92 -1.38
CA VAL A 73 14.10 -12.16 -0.69
C VAL A 73 12.75 -12.86 -0.67
N ARG A 74 12.58 -13.99 -1.38
CA ARG A 74 11.29 -14.69 -1.51
C ARG A 74 10.80 -15.28 -0.20
N ASP A 75 11.71 -15.70 0.66
CA ASP A 75 11.43 -16.35 1.94
C ASP A 75 11.81 -15.47 3.15
N GLY A 76 11.88 -14.14 2.92
CA GLY A 76 12.07 -13.16 3.99
C GLY A 76 10.84 -12.99 4.88
N ASP A 77 10.83 -11.94 5.71
CA ASP A 77 9.65 -11.63 6.50
C ASP A 77 8.44 -11.26 5.60
N VAL A 78 7.28 -11.08 6.23
CA VAL A 78 6.03 -10.79 5.53
C VAL A 78 6.11 -9.56 4.60
N TYR A 79 7.04 -8.65 4.84
CA TYR A 79 7.23 -7.41 4.09
C TYR A 79 8.29 -7.55 2.99
N ALA A 80 9.25 -8.45 3.12
CA ALA A 80 10.41 -8.56 2.22
C ALA A 80 10.01 -8.73 0.75
N LEU A 81 9.17 -9.72 0.46
CA LEU A 81 8.72 -10.02 -0.89
C LEU A 81 7.87 -8.86 -1.50
N PRO A 82 6.83 -8.34 -0.83
CA PRO A 82 6.09 -7.16 -1.30
C PRO A 82 6.94 -5.92 -1.53
N ALA A 83 7.88 -5.64 -0.61
CA ALA A 83 8.75 -4.48 -0.72
C ALA A 83 9.70 -4.60 -1.93
N ALA A 84 10.29 -5.77 -2.15
CA ALA A 84 11.14 -6.04 -3.30
C ALA A 84 10.36 -5.90 -4.62
N TYR A 85 9.15 -6.43 -4.67
CA TYR A 85 8.29 -6.31 -5.84
C TYR A 85 7.92 -4.85 -6.13
N ALA A 86 7.48 -4.10 -5.12
CA ALA A 86 7.13 -2.69 -5.25
C ALA A 86 8.32 -1.86 -5.74
N ARG A 87 9.53 -2.09 -5.18
CA ARG A 87 10.75 -1.41 -5.60
C ARG A 87 11.05 -1.65 -7.08
N ARG A 88 10.95 -2.89 -7.54
CA ARG A 88 11.16 -3.24 -8.95
C ARG A 88 10.18 -2.50 -9.86
N THR A 89 8.88 -2.54 -9.55
CA THR A 89 7.85 -1.88 -10.36
C THR A 89 8.05 -0.35 -10.43
N VAL A 90 8.47 0.29 -9.33
CA VAL A 90 8.79 1.72 -9.33
C VAL A 90 10.00 2.01 -10.21
N LEU A 91 11.05 1.19 -10.13
CA LEU A 91 12.24 1.36 -10.97
C LEU A 91 11.92 1.17 -12.45
N GLU A 92 11.12 0.16 -12.80
CA GLU A 92 10.63 -0.05 -14.17
C GLU A 92 9.87 1.17 -14.68
N ALA A 93 8.94 1.72 -13.89
CA ALA A 93 8.18 2.92 -14.25
C ALA A 93 9.08 4.17 -14.42
N LEU A 94 10.13 4.30 -13.60
CA LEU A 94 11.08 5.40 -13.72
C LEU A 94 11.96 5.29 -14.98
N GLU A 95 12.41 4.09 -15.34
CA GLU A 95 13.15 3.88 -16.58
C GLU A 95 12.28 4.16 -17.80
N GLU A 96 11.02 3.71 -17.80
CA GLU A 96 10.06 4.06 -18.85
C GLU A 96 9.87 5.58 -19.00
N PHE A 97 9.84 6.31 -17.89
CA PHE A 97 9.70 7.77 -17.91
C PHE A 97 10.93 8.48 -18.47
N LYS A 98 12.14 7.98 -18.22
CA LYS A 98 13.40 8.55 -18.76
C LYS A 98 13.52 8.40 -20.29
N HIS A 99 12.82 7.44 -20.87
CA HIS A 99 12.85 7.14 -22.31
C HIS A 99 11.69 7.79 -23.09
N ARG A 100 10.86 8.61 -22.43
CA ARG A 100 9.82 9.44 -23.05
C ARG A 100 10.23 10.91 -23.03
#